data_AF-M1JQH4-F1
#
_entry.id   AF-M1JQH4-F1
#
_cell.length_a   1.000
_cell.length_b   1.000
_cell.length_c   1.000
_cell.angle_alpha   90.00
_cell.angle_beta   90.00
_cell.angle_gamma   90.00
#
_symmetry.space_group_name_H-M   'P 1'
#
loop_
_entity.id
_entity.type
_entity.pdbx_description
1 polymer ?
#
loop_
_entity_poly.entity_id
_entity_poly.type
_entity_poly.pdbx_seq_one_letter_code
_entity_poly.pdbx_strand_id
1 'polypeptide(L)'
;MLAERGVNVDHSTIYRWVQRYAPEMEKRLRWYWRNPSDLCPWHMDETYVKVNGRWAYLYRAVDSRGRTVDFYLSSRRNSKAAYRFLGKILNNVKKWQIPRFINTDKAPAYGRALALLKREGRCPSDVEHRQIKYRNNVIECDHGKLKRIIGATLGFKSMKTAYATIKGIEVMRALRKGQASAFYYGDPLGEMRLVSRVFEM
;
A
#
# COMPACT_ATOMS: atom_id res chain seq x y z
N MET A 1 -5.11 -3.31 25.94
CA MET A 1 -5.71 -4.25 24.97
C MET A 1 -5.42 -5.75 25.21
N LEU A 2 -4.22 -6.18 25.64
CA LEU A 2 -3.98 -7.54 26.18
C LEU A 2 -3.48 -7.50 27.63
N ALA A 3 -2.53 -6.61 27.91
CA ALA A 3 -2.10 -6.30 29.28
C ALA A 3 -3.25 -5.78 30.15
N GLU A 4 -4.11 -4.90 29.61
CA GLU A 4 -5.37 -4.47 30.28
C GLU A 4 -6.36 -5.61 30.54
N ARG A 5 -6.21 -6.74 29.84
CA ARG A 5 -7.00 -7.97 30.04
C ARG A 5 -6.25 -9.00 30.89
N GLY A 6 -5.17 -8.60 31.57
CA GLY A 6 -4.35 -9.46 32.42
C GLY A 6 -3.39 -10.41 31.69
N VAL A 7 -3.31 -10.34 30.36
CA VAL A 7 -2.44 -11.23 29.58
C VAL A 7 -1.09 -10.56 29.36
N ASN A 8 -0.06 -11.09 30.03
CA ASN A 8 1.32 -10.66 29.80
C ASN A 8 1.86 -11.34 28.54
N VAL A 9 2.32 -10.54 27.57
CA VAL A 9 2.84 -11.03 26.30
C VAL A 9 4.18 -10.35 26.04
N ASP A 10 5.23 -11.16 25.88
CA ASP A 10 6.55 -10.64 25.53
C ASP A 10 6.53 -9.95 24.15
N HIS A 11 7.32 -8.88 24.02
CA HIS A 11 7.43 -8.10 22.79
C HIS A 11 7.84 -8.97 21.57
N SER A 12 8.66 -10.02 21.78
CA SER A 12 9.07 -10.93 20.71
C SER A 12 7.91 -11.78 20.20
N THR A 13 6.93 -12.09 21.05
CA THR A 13 5.69 -12.79 20.67
C THR A 13 4.84 -11.91 19.77
N ILE A 14 4.62 -10.65 20.14
CA ILE A 14 3.90 -9.67 19.29
C ILE A 14 4.62 -9.53 17.95
N TYR A 15 5.95 -9.40 17.96
CA TYR A 15 6.74 -9.32 16.75
C TYR A 15 6.54 -10.55 15.85
N ARG A 16 6.62 -11.77 16.39
CA ARG A 16 6.40 -13.02 15.64
C ARG A 16 4.98 -13.08 15.05
N TRP A 17 3.97 -12.64 15.79
CA TRP A 17 2.60 -12.53 15.28
C TRP A 17 2.51 -11.56 14.11
N VAL A 18 3.11 -10.38 14.20
CA VAL A 18 3.16 -9.43 13.07
C VAL A 18 3.83 -10.06 11.86
N GLN A 19 4.97 -10.73 12.05
CA GLN A 19 5.70 -11.37 10.95
C GLN A 19 4.90 -12.50 10.28
N ARG A 20 4.08 -13.22 11.05
CA ARG A 20 3.24 -14.33 10.55
C ARG A 20 1.93 -13.85 9.94
N TYR A 21 1.16 -13.04 10.68
CA TYR A 21 -0.21 -12.72 10.35
C TYR A 21 -0.36 -11.49 9.46
N ALA A 22 0.55 -10.49 9.52
CA ALA A 22 0.41 -9.32 8.66
C ALA A 22 0.45 -9.65 7.15
N PRO A 23 1.34 -10.55 6.67
CA PRO A 23 1.29 -11.01 5.28
C PRO A 23 0.02 -11.80 4.95
N GLU A 24 -0.47 -12.62 5.89
CA GLU A 24 -1.68 -13.42 5.71
C GLU A 24 -2.94 -12.55 5.65
N MET A 25 -3.05 -11.57 6.55
CA MET A 25 -4.08 -10.53 6.51
C MET A 25 -4.08 -9.82 5.16
N GLU A 26 -2.91 -9.41 4.66
CA GLU A 26 -2.82 -8.75 3.37
C GLU A 26 -3.24 -9.65 2.21
N LYS A 27 -2.89 -10.94 2.25
CA LYS A 27 -3.29 -11.92 1.24
C LYS A 27 -4.81 -12.09 1.22
N ARG A 28 -5.44 -12.34 2.37
CA ARG A 28 -6.87 -12.65 2.45
C ARG A 28 -7.75 -11.41 2.31
N LEU A 29 -7.35 -10.28 2.89
CA LEU A 29 -8.14 -9.05 2.87
C LEU A 29 -7.98 -8.24 1.57
N ARG A 30 -6.97 -8.55 0.75
CA ARG A 30 -6.63 -7.82 -0.49
C ARG A 30 -7.86 -7.46 -1.32
N TRP A 31 -8.74 -8.44 -1.55
CA TRP A 31 -9.90 -8.29 -2.42
C TRP A 31 -10.90 -7.24 -1.89
N TYR A 32 -11.04 -7.14 -0.56
CA TYR A 32 -12.02 -6.25 0.08
C TYR A 32 -11.59 -4.78 0.08
N TRP A 33 -10.29 -4.48 0.12
CA TRP A 33 -9.81 -3.09 0.19
C TRP A 33 -9.16 -2.57 -1.10
N ARG A 34 -8.73 -3.45 -2.01
CA ARG A 34 -8.16 -3.06 -3.33
C ARG A 34 -9.16 -3.16 -4.46
N ASN A 35 -10.30 -2.52 -4.28
CA ASN A 35 -11.27 -2.35 -5.36
C ASN A 35 -11.39 -0.86 -5.72
N PRO A 36 -10.44 -0.30 -6.51
CA PRO A 36 -10.57 1.06 -7.00
C PRO A 36 -11.75 1.11 -7.99
N SER A 37 -12.92 1.48 -7.50
CA SER A 37 -14.19 1.42 -8.23
C SER A 37 -14.48 2.67 -9.07
N ASP A 38 -13.64 3.72 -8.99
CA ASP A 38 -14.13 5.08 -9.31
C ASP A 38 -13.39 5.76 -10.49
N LEU A 39 -12.59 5.01 -11.27
CA LEU A 39 -11.76 5.56 -12.38
C LEU A 39 -10.90 6.79 -12.01
N CYS A 40 -10.74 7.04 -10.70
CA CYS A 40 -10.07 8.22 -10.19
C CYS A 40 -8.60 8.18 -10.58
N PRO A 41 -7.99 9.32 -10.96
CA PRO A 41 -6.57 9.39 -11.22
C PRO A 41 -5.77 8.79 -10.05
N TRP A 42 -4.77 7.99 -10.40
CA TRP A 42 -3.81 7.50 -9.42
C TRP A 42 -2.72 8.54 -9.21
N HIS A 43 -2.26 8.65 -7.98
CA HIS A 43 -1.11 9.46 -7.57
C HIS A 43 -0.08 8.49 -7.01
N MET A 44 1.13 8.52 -7.58
CA MET A 44 2.19 7.60 -7.24
C MET A 44 3.47 8.34 -6.91
N ASP A 45 4.11 7.92 -5.84
CA ASP A 45 5.34 8.52 -5.36
C ASP A 45 6.08 7.54 -4.45
N GLU A 46 7.37 7.80 -4.23
CA GLU A 46 8.18 7.05 -3.28
C GLU A 46 8.40 7.81 -1.99
N THR A 47 8.41 7.08 -0.88
CA THR A 47 8.82 7.62 0.41
C THR A 47 9.94 6.80 1.03
N TYR A 48 10.74 7.44 1.88
CA TYR A 48 11.91 6.84 2.49
C TYR A 48 11.54 6.11 3.78
N VAL A 49 12.07 4.90 3.95
CA VAL A 49 11.93 4.08 5.16
C VAL A 49 13.30 3.54 5.55
N LYS A 50 13.66 3.59 6.84
CA LYS A 50 14.96 3.11 7.32
C LYS A 50 14.90 1.59 7.57
N VAL A 51 15.79 0.85 6.91
CA VAL A 51 15.92 -0.61 7.01
C VAL A 51 17.39 -0.96 7.19
N ASN A 52 17.72 -1.63 8.30
CA ASN A 52 19.07 -1.98 8.73
C ASN A 52 20.04 -0.78 8.67
N GLY A 53 19.61 0.36 9.21
CA GLY A 53 20.39 1.60 9.19
C GLY A 53 20.46 2.32 7.84
N ARG A 54 20.03 1.70 6.73
CA ARG A 54 20.07 2.27 5.37
C ARG A 54 18.69 2.74 4.92
N TRP A 55 18.66 3.74 4.05
CA TRP A 55 17.41 4.20 3.43
C TRP A 55 16.96 3.22 2.34
N ALA A 56 15.70 2.80 2.43
CA ALA A 56 14.97 2.07 1.42
C ALA A 56 13.80 2.92 0.91
N TYR A 57 13.25 2.54 -0.24
CA TYR A 57 12.21 3.26 -0.95
C TYR A 57 10.92 2.46 -0.92
N LEU A 58 9.90 3.03 -0.29
CA LEU A 58 8.55 2.53 -0.30
C LEU A 58 7.77 3.28 -1.38
N TYR A 59 7.60 2.63 -2.52
CA TYR A 59 6.73 3.05 -3.60
C TYR A 59 5.28 2.92 -3.14
N ARG A 60 4.45 3.94 -3.41
CA ARG A 60 3.05 3.97 -3.02
C ARG A 60 2.19 4.51 -4.15
N ALA A 61 0.95 4.06 -4.18
CA ALA A 61 -0.09 4.53 -5.07
C ALA A 61 -1.37 4.75 -4.28
N VAL A 62 -1.96 5.93 -4.42
CA VAL A 62 -3.26 6.28 -3.85
C VAL A 62 -4.14 6.86 -4.95
N ASP A 63 -5.45 6.78 -4.82
CA ASP A 63 -6.35 7.51 -5.70
C ASP A 63 -6.59 8.94 -5.20
N SER A 64 -7.33 9.74 -5.96
CA SER A 64 -7.69 11.12 -5.59
C SER A 64 -8.50 11.25 -4.29
N ARG A 65 -9.09 10.17 -3.76
CA ARG A 65 -9.80 10.16 -2.47
C ARG A 65 -8.88 9.74 -1.32
N GLY A 66 -7.59 9.51 -1.59
CA GLY A 66 -6.61 9.05 -0.62
C GLY A 66 -6.74 7.56 -0.29
N ARG A 67 -7.50 6.77 -1.04
CA ARG A 67 -7.55 5.31 -0.86
C ARG A 67 -6.27 4.69 -1.39
N THR A 68 -5.68 3.78 -0.63
CA THR A 68 -4.48 3.03 -1.04
C THR A 68 -4.85 2.11 -2.19
N VAL A 69 -4.15 2.25 -3.32
CA VAL A 69 -4.20 1.33 -4.46
C VAL A 69 -3.23 0.19 -4.21
N ASP A 70 -1.94 0.50 -4.02
CA ASP A 70 -0.91 -0.48 -3.70
C ASP A 70 0.38 0.18 -3.16
N PHE A 71 1.33 -0.65 -2.72
CA PHE A 71 2.68 -0.27 -2.32
C PHE A 71 3.73 -1.34 -2.68
N TYR A 72 4.99 -0.93 -2.75
CA TYR A 72 6.12 -1.82 -3.02
C TYR A 72 7.39 -1.31 -2.35
N LEU A 73 8.07 -2.17 -1.59
CA LEU A 73 9.32 -1.82 -0.91
C LEU A 73 10.52 -2.28 -1.73
N SER A 74 11.45 -1.37 -1.98
CA SER A 74 12.67 -1.61 -2.74
C SER A 74 13.87 -1.00 -2.00
N SER A 75 15.03 -1.65 -2.09
CA SER A 75 16.29 -1.07 -1.60
C SER A 75 16.86 -0.02 -2.56
N ARG A 76 16.32 0.11 -3.77
CA ARG A 76 16.82 1.02 -4.82
C ARG A 76 15.69 1.86 -5.42
N ARG A 77 15.99 3.13 -5.70
CA ARG A 77 15.12 4.04 -6.48
C ARG A 77 15.55 4.05 -7.94
N ASN A 78 14.89 3.25 -8.77
CA ASN A 78 15.21 3.17 -10.19
C ASN A 78 14.00 2.72 -11.04
N SER A 79 14.14 2.80 -12.36
CA SER A 79 13.10 2.38 -13.31
C SER A 79 12.71 0.92 -13.16
N LYS A 80 13.62 0.03 -12.75
CA LYS A 80 13.32 -1.40 -12.55
C LYS A 80 12.37 -1.59 -11.36
N ALA A 81 12.56 -0.85 -10.27
CA ALA A 81 11.67 -0.86 -9.12
C ALA A 81 10.30 -0.23 -9.46
N ALA A 82 10.29 0.91 -10.17
CA ALA A 82 9.05 1.53 -10.64
C ALA A 82 8.27 0.59 -11.58
N TYR A 83 8.94 -0.08 -12.51
CA TYR A 83 8.34 -1.08 -13.41
C TYR A 83 7.75 -2.26 -12.64
N ARG A 84 8.49 -2.80 -11.65
CA ARG A 84 7.97 -3.88 -10.79
C ARG A 84 6.74 -3.42 -10.01
N PHE A 85 6.75 -2.20 -9.50
CA PHE A 85 5.63 -1.65 -8.75
C PHE A 85 4.39 -1.45 -9.63
N LEU A 86 4.54 -0.74 -10.75
CA LEU A 86 3.46 -0.54 -11.71
C LEU A 86 2.93 -1.85 -12.26
N GLY A 87 3.82 -2.76 -12.69
CA GLY A 87 3.44 -4.08 -13.19
C GLY A 87 2.72 -4.92 -12.15
N LYS A 88 3.09 -4.81 -10.86
CA LYS A 88 2.35 -5.44 -9.76
C LYS A 88 0.94 -4.89 -9.67
N ILE A 89 0.75 -3.56 -9.73
CA ILE A 89 -0.57 -2.94 -9.67
C ILE A 89 -1.43 -3.40 -10.84
N LEU A 90 -0.93 -3.24 -12.07
CA LEU A 90 -1.66 -3.53 -13.30
C LEU A 90 -2.06 -5.01 -13.41
N ASN A 91 -1.24 -5.94 -12.91
CA ASN A 91 -1.58 -7.36 -12.88
C ASN A 91 -2.69 -7.72 -11.87
N ASN A 92 -2.90 -6.88 -10.85
CA ASN A 92 -3.84 -7.15 -9.77
C ASN A 92 -5.16 -6.39 -9.91
N VAL A 93 -5.27 -5.47 -10.86
CA VAL A 93 -6.51 -4.75 -11.15
C VAL A 93 -7.10 -5.21 -12.49
N LYS A 94 -8.41 -5.09 -12.65
CA LYS A 94 -9.09 -5.29 -13.92
C LYS A 94 -8.81 -4.11 -14.85
N LYS A 95 -8.84 -4.34 -16.17
CA LYS A 95 -8.55 -3.29 -17.16
C LYS A 95 -9.43 -2.05 -16.97
N TRP A 96 -10.72 -2.24 -16.69
CA TRP A 96 -11.67 -1.14 -16.44
C TRP A 96 -11.46 -0.39 -15.11
N GLN A 97 -10.57 -0.88 -14.23
CA GLN A 97 -10.19 -0.19 -12.99
C GLN A 97 -8.94 0.67 -13.16
N ILE A 98 -8.23 0.53 -14.29
CA ILE A 98 -7.06 1.33 -14.60
C ILE A 98 -7.55 2.74 -14.99
N PRO A 99 -7.11 3.81 -14.32
CA PRO A 99 -7.57 5.15 -14.61
C PRO A 99 -6.94 5.67 -15.90
N ARG A 100 -7.62 6.63 -16.53
CA ARG A 100 -7.06 7.37 -17.66
C ARG A 100 -5.78 8.16 -17.31
N PHE A 101 -5.63 8.58 -16.06
CA PHE A 101 -4.51 9.42 -15.63
C PHE A 101 -3.71 8.79 -14.48
N ILE A 102 -2.40 8.72 -14.66
CA ILE A 102 -1.43 8.42 -13.59
C ILE A 102 -0.59 9.66 -13.36
N ASN A 103 -0.65 10.20 -12.15
CA ASN A 103 0.16 11.34 -11.71
C ASN A 103 1.35 10.84 -10.91
N THR A 104 2.54 11.34 -11.23
CA THR A 104 3.74 11.08 -10.42
C THR A 104 4.53 12.37 -10.20
N ASP A 105 5.50 12.34 -9.30
CA ASP A 105 6.53 13.37 -9.27
C ASP A 105 7.39 13.37 -10.55
N LYS A 106 8.24 14.38 -10.72
CA LYS A 106 9.11 14.59 -11.88
C LYS A 106 10.20 13.53 -12.07
N ALA A 107 10.22 12.47 -11.26
CA ALA A 107 11.19 11.40 -11.37
C ALA A 107 11.09 10.66 -12.73
N PRO A 108 12.16 10.57 -13.53
CA PRO A 108 12.13 9.92 -14.85
C PRO A 108 11.96 8.40 -14.78
N ALA A 109 11.97 7.81 -13.57
CA ALA A 109 11.81 6.39 -13.36
C ALA A 109 10.43 5.88 -13.81
N TYR A 110 9.37 6.61 -13.48
CA TYR A 110 7.98 6.23 -13.80
C TYR A 110 7.68 6.33 -15.29
N GLY A 111 8.09 7.41 -15.95
CA GLY A 111 7.87 7.58 -17.40
C GLY A 111 8.49 6.43 -18.21
N ARG A 112 9.73 6.04 -17.90
CA ARG A 112 10.40 4.88 -18.53
C ARG A 112 9.69 3.56 -18.24
N ALA A 113 9.22 3.36 -17.01
CA ALA A 113 8.50 2.16 -16.62
C ALA A 113 7.14 2.04 -17.33
N LEU A 114 6.37 3.13 -17.41
CA LEU A 114 5.08 3.17 -18.10
C LEU A 114 5.23 2.96 -19.61
N ALA A 115 6.21 3.59 -20.24
CA ALA A 115 6.49 3.39 -21.67
C ALA A 115 6.80 1.91 -21.98
N LEU A 116 7.61 1.25 -21.14
CA LEU A 116 7.90 -0.17 -21.28
C LEU A 116 6.64 -1.04 -21.09
N LEU A 117 5.84 -0.77 -20.06
CA LEU A 117 4.61 -1.54 -19.80
C LEU A 117 3.56 -1.36 -20.90
N LYS A 118 3.49 -0.19 -21.52
CA LYS A 118 2.64 0.05 -22.70
C LYS A 118 3.12 -0.75 -23.90
N ARG A 119 4.43 -0.74 -24.17
CA ARG A 119 5.04 -1.53 -25.25
C ARG A 119 4.80 -3.03 -25.09
N GLU A 120 4.78 -3.52 -23.86
CA GLU A 120 4.47 -4.92 -23.53
C GLU A 120 2.96 -5.24 -23.52
N GLY A 121 2.08 -4.28 -23.81
CA GLY A 121 0.62 -4.47 -23.77
C GLY A 121 0.02 -4.64 -22.38
N ARG A 122 0.81 -4.39 -21.32
CA ARG A 122 0.39 -4.56 -19.91
C ARG A 122 -0.27 -3.32 -19.34
N CYS A 123 0.06 -2.14 -19.88
CA CYS A 123 -0.59 -0.87 -19.58
C CYS A 123 -1.39 -0.42 -20.81
N PRO A 124 -2.68 -0.05 -20.66
CA PRO A 124 -3.45 0.48 -21.77
C PRO A 124 -2.79 1.71 -22.41
N SER A 125 -2.85 1.81 -23.74
CA SER A 125 -2.18 2.87 -24.50
C SER A 125 -2.72 4.27 -24.21
N ASP A 126 -4.01 4.35 -23.86
CA ASP A 126 -4.78 5.55 -23.53
C ASP A 126 -4.51 6.10 -22.12
N VAL A 127 -3.76 5.38 -21.27
CA VAL A 127 -3.33 5.88 -19.95
C VAL A 127 -2.33 7.02 -20.12
N GLU A 128 -2.69 8.22 -19.75
CA GLU A 128 -1.82 9.39 -19.80
C GLU A 128 -1.01 9.54 -18.51
N HIS A 129 0.31 9.73 -18.65
CA HIS A 129 1.23 10.03 -17.53
C HIS A 129 1.37 11.54 -17.37
N ARG A 130 1.14 12.04 -16.15
CA ARG A 130 1.22 13.47 -15.81
C ARG A 130 2.22 13.70 -14.68
N GLN A 131 2.96 14.79 -14.78
CA GLN A 131 3.96 15.21 -13.78
C GLN A 131 3.60 16.59 -13.21
N ILE A 132 2.49 16.67 -12.50
CA ILE A 132 1.91 17.93 -12.03
C ILE A 132 2.15 18.07 -10.52
N LYS A 133 3.05 18.97 -10.13
CA LYS A 133 3.51 19.15 -8.74
C LYS A 133 2.36 19.30 -7.73
N TYR A 134 1.39 20.18 -8.01
CA TYR A 134 0.31 20.49 -7.07
C TYR A 134 -0.71 19.35 -6.87
N ARG A 135 -0.68 18.30 -7.72
CA ARG A 135 -1.56 17.13 -7.57
C ARG A 135 -1.01 16.08 -6.60
N ASN A 136 0.27 16.19 -6.22
CA ASN A 136 0.91 15.23 -5.31
C ASN A 136 0.52 15.42 -3.83
N ASN A 137 -0.18 16.50 -3.47
CA ASN A 137 -0.59 16.78 -2.09
C ASN A 137 -1.32 15.59 -1.41
N VAL A 138 -2.13 14.85 -2.17
CA VAL A 138 -2.87 13.67 -1.65
C VAL A 138 -1.91 12.58 -1.19
N ILE A 139 -0.92 12.24 -2.02
CA ILE A 139 0.05 11.19 -1.68
C ILE A 139 1.06 11.68 -0.63
N GLU A 140 1.44 12.96 -0.64
CA GLU A 140 2.29 13.55 0.39
C GLU A 140 1.62 13.55 1.78
N CYS A 141 0.33 13.86 1.85
CA CYS A 141 -0.45 13.76 3.09
C CYS A 141 -0.52 12.31 3.58
N ASP A 142 -0.73 11.35 2.68
CA ASP A 142 -0.72 9.92 3.01
C ASP A 142 0.66 9.43 3.51
N HIS A 143 1.75 9.94 2.91
CA HIS A 143 3.12 9.72 3.38
C HIS A 143 3.31 10.18 4.83
N GLY A 144 2.83 11.38 5.17
CA GLY A 144 2.94 11.93 6.52
C GLY A 144 2.27 11.03 7.56
N LYS A 145 1.06 10.54 7.27
CA LYS A 145 0.33 9.61 8.16
C LYS A 145 1.06 8.28 8.34
N LEU A 146 1.61 7.72 7.25
CA LEU A 146 2.40 6.50 7.34
C LEU A 146 3.69 6.70 8.17
N LYS A 147 4.42 7.79 7.92
CA LYS A 147 5.69 8.07 8.61
C LYS A 147 5.52 8.22 10.11
N ARG A 148 4.38 8.74 10.59
CA ARG A 148 4.08 8.77 12.03
C ARG A 148 4.03 7.36 12.64
N ILE A 149 3.43 6.40 11.95
CA ILE A 149 3.34 5.01 12.41
C ILE A 149 4.70 4.32 12.32
N ILE A 150 5.39 4.46 11.17
CA ILE A 150 6.71 3.83 10.98
C ILE A 150 7.76 4.46 11.91
N GLY A 151 7.70 5.77 12.17
CA GLY A 151 8.64 6.48 13.04
C GLY A 151 8.69 5.87 14.45
N ALA A 152 7.55 5.45 14.98
CA ALA A 152 7.46 4.76 16.27
C ALA A 152 8.18 3.41 16.31
N THR A 153 8.48 2.80 15.16
CA THR A 153 9.18 1.51 15.08
C THR A 153 10.71 1.63 15.15
N LEU A 154 11.27 2.85 15.20
CA LEU A 154 12.72 3.13 15.23
C LEU A 154 13.53 2.51 14.06
N GLY A 155 12.84 2.13 12.98
CA GLY A 155 13.42 1.52 11.80
C GLY A 155 13.44 -0.01 11.84
N PHE A 156 13.43 -0.63 10.67
CA PHE A 156 13.35 -2.10 10.54
C PHE A 156 14.73 -2.73 10.51
N LYS A 157 14.86 -3.99 10.96
CA LYS A 157 16.15 -4.72 10.94
C LYS A 157 16.45 -5.41 9.61
N SER A 158 15.44 -5.75 8.80
CA SER A 158 15.65 -6.40 7.49
C SER A 158 14.56 -6.03 6.49
N MET A 159 14.82 -6.18 5.19
CA MET A 159 13.83 -5.93 4.14
C MET A 159 12.61 -6.85 4.26
N LYS A 160 12.84 -8.13 4.58
CA LYS A 160 11.77 -9.12 4.74
C LYS A 160 10.80 -8.69 5.85
N THR A 161 11.36 -8.31 6.99
CA THR A 161 10.56 -7.98 8.18
C THR A 161 9.91 -6.60 8.07
N ALA A 162 10.60 -5.64 7.45
CA ALA A 162 10.02 -4.36 7.05
C ALA A 162 8.79 -4.56 6.16
N TYR A 163 8.92 -5.41 5.14
CA TYR A 163 7.83 -5.61 4.18
C TYR A 163 6.62 -6.29 4.81
N ALA A 164 6.83 -7.29 5.66
CA ALA A 164 5.75 -7.94 6.42
C ALA A 164 5.01 -6.95 7.33
N THR A 165 5.75 -6.14 8.10
CA THR A 165 5.14 -5.14 9.00
C THR A 165 4.40 -4.05 8.22
N ILE A 166 4.99 -3.53 7.13
CA ILE A 166 4.34 -2.52 6.28
C ILE A 166 3.06 -3.05 5.64
N LYS A 167 3.02 -4.34 5.24
CA LYS A 167 1.78 -4.98 4.77
C LYS A 167 0.65 -4.86 5.80
N GLY A 168 0.92 -5.21 7.05
CA GLY A 168 -0.07 -5.10 8.14
C GLY A 168 -0.52 -3.66 8.36
N ILE A 169 0.44 -2.71 8.42
CA ILE A 169 0.14 -1.29 8.57
C ILE A 169 -0.77 -0.81 7.43
N GLU A 170 -0.47 -1.13 6.18
CA GLU A 170 -1.25 -0.70 5.03
C GLU A 170 -2.65 -1.31 5.00
N VAL A 171 -2.80 -2.59 5.34
CA VAL A 171 -4.12 -3.23 5.46
C VAL A 171 -4.96 -2.50 6.52
N MET A 172 -4.41 -2.32 7.72
CA MET A 172 -5.14 -1.64 8.81
C MET A 172 -5.49 -0.20 8.43
N ARG A 173 -4.59 0.51 7.75
CA ARG A 173 -4.87 1.87 7.26
C ARG A 173 -5.96 1.89 6.19
N ALA A 174 -5.98 0.93 5.28
CA ALA A 174 -7.02 0.82 4.25
C ALA A 174 -8.39 0.55 4.89
N LEU A 175 -8.46 -0.34 5.88
CA LEU A 175 -9.68 -0.61 6.64
C LEU A 175 -10.20 0.64 7.36
N ARG A 176 -9.33 1.34 8.10
CA ARG A 176 -9.67 2.60 8.79
C ARG A 176 -10.08 3.74 7.85
N LYS A 177 -9.62 3.70 6.59
CA LYS A 177 -10.08 4.63 5.53
C LYS A 177 -11.44 4.24 4.95
N GLY A 178 -12.08 3.19 5.47
CA GLY A 178 -13.36 2.68 5.00
C GLY A 178 -13.27 1.96 3.65
N GLN A 179 -12.08 1.52 3.20
CA GLN A 179 -11.95 0.91 1.87
C GLN A 179 -12.69 -0.42 1.73
N ALA A 180 -13.03 -1.07 2.85
CA ALA A 180 -13.82 -2.29 2.87
C ALA A 180 -15.24 -2.06 3.42
N SER A 181 -15.70 -0.79 3.55
CA SER A 181 -16.97 -0.46 4.20
C SER A 181 -18.20 -1.08 3.54
N ALA A 182 -18.16 -1.28 2.23
CA ALA A 182 -19.20 -1.99 1.49
C ALA A 182 -19.44 -3.42 2.01
N PHE A 183 -18.45 -4.02 2.68
CA PHE A 183 -18.51 -5.37 3.22
C PHE A 183 -18.81 -5.42 4.72
N TYR A 184 -19.06 -4.27 5.33
CA TYR A 184 -19.42 -4.17 6.75
C TYR A 184 -20.92 -4.41 6.97
N TYR A 185 -21.75 -4.29 5.93
CA TYR A 185 -23.21 -4.49 5.98
C TYR A 185 -23.90 -3.69 7.10
N GLY A 186 -23.43 -2.46 7.36
CA GLY A 186 -23.98 -1.57 8.38
C GLY A 186 -23.52 -1.87 9.82
N ASP A 187 -22.64 -2.85 10.03
CA ASP A 187 -22.15 -3.19 11.38
C ASP A 187 -21.19 -2.10 11.91
N PRO A 188 -21.45 -1.52 13.11
CA PRO A 188 -20.53 -0.60 13.80
C PRO A 188 -19.12 -1.18 14.04
N LEU A 189 -18.98 -2.51 14.12
CA LEU A 189 -17.74 -3.27 14.25
C LEU A 189 -17.37 -4.00 12.94
N GLY A 190 -17.81 -3.48 11.80
CA GLY A 190 -17.64 -4.13 10.48
C GLY A 190 -16.21 -4.52 10.12
N GLU A 191 -15.20 -3.76 10.57
CA GLU A 191 -13.79 -4.13 10.44
C GLU A 191 -13.47 -5.46 11.15
N MET A 192 -13.90 -5.61 12.41
CA MET A 192 -13.69 -6.83 13.18
C MET A 192 -14.44 -8.01 12.57
N ARG A 193 -15.73 -7.81 12.21
CA ARG A 193 -16.53 -8.87 11.58
C ARG A 193 -15.88 -9.35 10.28
N LEU A 194 -15.41 -8.43 9.44
CA LEU A 194 -14.72 -8.77 8.20
C LEU A 194 -13.47 -9.59 8.47
N VAL A 195 -12.64 -9.18 9.45
CA VAL A 195 -11.43 -9.91 9.82
C VAL A 195 -11.78 -11.31 10.35
N SER A 196 -12.71 -11.43 11.31
CA SER A 196 -13.13 -12.72 11.86
C SER A 196 -13.62 -13.68 10.77
N ARG A 197 -14.51 -13.21 9.89
CA ARG A 197 -15.02 -13.99 8.76
C ARG A 197 -13.91 -14.51 7.85
N VAL A 198 -12.92 -13.67 7.54
CA VAL A 198 -11.81 -14.02 6.64
C VAL A 198 -10.80 -14.98 7.30
N PHE A 199 -10.80 -15.05 8.63
CA PHE A 199 -9.98 -15.96 9.40
C PHE A 199 -10.73 -17.19 9.93
N GLU A 200 -12.03 -17.33 9.62
CA GLU A 200 -12.90 -18.41 10.11
C GLU A 200 -12.92 -18.49 11.65
N MET A 201 -12.92 -17.32 12.29
CA MET A 201 -12.94 -17.14 13.76
C MET A 201 -14.28 -16.66 14.27
#